data_AF-A0A7S0SDK3-F1
#
_entry.id   AF-A0A7S0SDK3-F1
#
_cell.length_a   1.000
_cell.length_b   1.000
_cell.length_c   1.000
_cell.angle_alpha   90.00
_cell.angle_beta   90.00
_cell.angle_gamma   90.00
#
_symmetry.space_group_name_H-M   'P 1'
#
loop_
_entity.id
_entity.type
_entity.pdbx_description
1 polymer ?
#
loop_
_entity_poly.entity_id
_entity_poly.type
_entity_poly.pdbx_seq_one_letter_code
_entity_poly.pdbx_strand_id
1 'polypeptide(L)'
;PLRARTRVFPTHASGTRSAAMRLKGGSGGGADPGMGCQPSPYVKWETKRNLSMHQDKLAKMKPNVDNKAPPKYNHLVVNAKKAQNEEDRLTEIEHQNRLLLHNLSKIAERKGVEGETRNRKSLQFGEAPSGKPKSLNIGSRQLELNRIERENSAILRRIQEQNSRASEFSVRKMEEDWQDTISHRKLASQWPGDEGKPQPEKPSPEA
;
A
#
# COMPACT_ATOMS: atom_id res chain seq x y z
N PRO A 1 8.46 20.69 19.26
CA PRO A 1 9.40 21.05 20.33
C PRO A 1 10.07 19.82 20.95
N LEU A 2 11.21 19.38 20.40
CA LEU A 2 12.06 18.34 20.98
C LEU A 2 13.52 18.80 20.83
N ARG A 3 14.18 19.04 21.96
CA ARG A 3 15.55 19.56 22.05
C ARG A 3 16.57 18.48 21.69
N ALA A 4 17.44 18.73 20.72
CA ALA A 4 18.60 17.90 20.44
C ALA A 4 19.70 18.17 21.47
N ARG A 5 20.10 17.14 22.21
CA ARG A 5 21.26 17.14 23.12
C ARG A 5 22.55 17.02 22.30
N THR A 6 23.37 18.05 22.29
CA THR A 6 24.77 17.99 21.84
C THR A 6 25.61 17.22 22.86
N ARG A 7 26.20 16.08 22.47
CA ARG A 7 27.22 15.39 23.27
C ARG A 7 28.58 16.02 22.99
N VAL A 8 29.16 16.64 24.00
CA VAL A 8 30.56 17.09 24.04
C VAL A 8 31.40 15.87 24.42
N PHE A 9 32.41 15.54 23.62
CA PHE A 9 33.37 14.49 23.96
C PHE A 9 34.50 15.06 24.84
N PRO A 10 34.90 14.37 25.92
CA PRO A 10 36.01 14.80 26.77
C PRO A 10 37.36 14.40 26.17
N THR A 11 38.30 15.33 26.18
CA THR A 11 39.72 15.06 25.87
C THR A 11 40.36 14.35 27.05
N HIS A 12 40.61 13.05 26.94
CA HIS A 12 41.38 12.30 27.92
C HIS A 12 42.88 12.56 27.70
N ALA A 13 43.48 13.37 28.58
CA ALA A 13 44.92 13.38 28.81
C ALA A 13 45.30 12.08 29.54
N SER A 14 45.77 11.08 28.80
CA SER A 14 46.31 9.84 29.38
C SER A 14 47.79 10.05 29.72
N GLY A 15 48.06 10.43 30.98
CA GLY A 15 49.37 10.27 31.58
C GLY A 15 49.65 8.79 31.82
N THR A 16 50.55 8.20 31.05
CA THR A 16 51.11 6.88 31.35
C THR A 16 52.31 7.05 32.27
N ARG A 17 52.08 6.88 33.56
CA ARG A 17 53.11 6.51 34.54
C ARG A 17 53.67 5.16 34.14
N SER A 18 54.89 5.11 33.61
CA SER A 18 55.59 3.84 33.44
C SER A 18 56.41 3.56 34.69
N ALA A 19 55.96 2.57 35.45
CA ALA A 19 56.65 1.99 36.59
C ALA A 19 57.97 1.37 36.12
N ALA A 20 59.07 1.78 36.73
CA ALA A 20 60.37 1.18 36.53
C ALA A 20 60.38 -0.21 37.18
N MET A 21 60.24 -1.26 36.38
CA MET A 21 60.60 -2.62 36.80
C MET A 21 62.13 -2.71 36.89
N ARG A 22 62.61 -2.80 38.13
CA ARG A 22 64.01 -2.94 38.51
C ARG A 22 64.44 -4.39 38.27
N LEU A 23 64.97 -4.69 37.10
CA LEU A 23 65.69 -5.95 36.87
C LEU A 23 67.08 -5.85 37.50
N LYS A 24 67.31 -6.72 38.49
CA LYS A 24 68.61 -6.99 39.12
C LYS A 24 69.56 -7.56 38.06
N GLY A 25 70.43 -6.69 37.52
CA GLY A 25 71.62 -7.09 36.78
C GLY A 25 72.75 -7.41 37.75
N GLY A 26 73.35 -8.59 37.57
CA GLY A 26 74.39 -9.12 38.42
C GLY A 26 75.67 -8.29 38.42
N SER A 27 76.32 -8.35 39.57
CA SER A 27 77.69 -7.94 39.85
C SER A 27 78.66 -8.54 38.81
N GLY A 28 79.20 -7.69 37.94
CA GLY A 28 80.42 -7.94 37.20
C GLY A 28 81.30 -6.70 37.34
N GLY A 29 82.30 -6.78 38.20
CA GLY A 29 83.29 -5.72 38.36
C GLY A 29 84.00 -5.44 37.05
N GLY A 30 83.96 -4.20 36.61
CA GLY A 30 84.71 -3.68 35.47
C GLY A 30 84.88 -2.18 35.71
N ALA A 31 86.13 -1.75 35.74
CA ALA A 31 86.56 -0.40 36.08
C ALA A 31 85.65 0.69 35.48
N ASP A 32 85.28 1.65 36.32
CA ASP A 32 84.64 2.89 35.92
C ASP A 32 85.72 3.79 35.28
N PRO A 33 85.76 4.01 33.95
CA PRO A 33 86.61 5.03 33.39
C PRO A 33 85.78 6.31 33.42
N GLY A 34 85.87 7.02 34.55
CA GLY A 34 85.61 8.45 34.62
C GLY A 34 86.60 9.19 33.71
N MET A 35 86.39 9.09 32.40
CA MET A 35 87.04 9.87 31.37
C MET A 35 86.11 9.83 30.17
N GLY A 36 85.49 10.97 29.87
CA GLY A 36 84.77 11.17 28.61
C GLY A 36 85.76 11.07 27.45
N CYS A 37 86.09 9.85 27.04
CA CYS A 37 86.75 9.61 25.78
C CYS A 37 85.70 9.90 24.72
N GLN A 38 85.84 11.07 24.10
CA GLN A 38 85.08 11.42 22.91
C GLN A 38 85.13 10.22 21.96
N PRO A 39 83.99 9.69 21.50
CA PRO A 39 83.99 8.50 20.67
C PRO A 39 84.90 8.77 19.49
N SER A 40 85.79 7.80 19.21
CA SER A 40 86.75 7.91 18.11
C SER A 40 86.01 8.41 16.86
N PRO A 41 86.60 9.31 16.05
CA PRO A 41 85.98 9.79 14.81
C PRO A 41 85.38 8.67 13.95
N TYR A 42 85.99 7.48 14.00
CA TYR A 42 85.49 6.26 13.37
C TYR A 42 84.13 5.79 13.91
N VAL A 43 83.96 5.74 15.24
CA VAL A 43 82.70 5.34 15.90
C VAL A 43 81.59 6.37 15.62
N LYS A 44 81.92 7.67 15.59
CA LYS A 44 81.00 8.75 15.20
C LYS A 44 80.54 8.63 13.74
N TRP A 45 81.45 8.26 12.84
CA TRP A 45 81.11 8.00 11.44
C TRP A 45 80.22 6.76 11.28
N GLU A 46 80.55 5.66 11.96
CA GLU A 46 79.83 4.39 11.86
C GLU A 46 78.41 4.48 12.41
N THR A 47 78.23 5.15 13.55
CA THR A 47 76.90 5.46 14.11
C THR A 47 76.06 6.31 13.15
N LYS A 48 76.65 7.36 12.54
CA LYS A 48 75.97 8.18 11.53
C LYS A 48 75.59 7.36 10.29
N ARG A 49 76.50 6.50 9.82
CA ARG A 49 76.26 5.61 8.67
C ARG A 49 75.12 4.62 8.96
N ASN A 50 75.13 3.98 10.13
CA ASN A 50 74.10 3.03 10.54
C ASN A 50 72.75 3.71 10.71
N LEU A 51 72.72 4.91 11.26
CA LEU A 51 71.50 5.72 11.34
C LEU A 51 70.97 6.07 9.95
N SER A 52 71.85 6.48 9.02
CA SER A 52 71.47 6.76 7.63
C SER A 52 70.90 5.51 6.95
N MET A 53 71.57 4.36 7.06
CA MET A 53 71.09 3.10 6.49
C MET A 53 69.77 2.65 7.11
N HIS A 54 69.57 2.87 8.41
CA HIS A 54 68.32 2.56 9.09
C HIS A 54 67.18 3.47 8.59
N GLN A 55 67.43 4.77 8.47
CA GLN A 55 66.47 5.72 7.90
C GLN A 55 66.11 5.36 6.45
N ASP A 56 67.08 4.98 5.63
CA ASP A 56 66.85 4.54 4.26
C ASP A 56 65.99 3.27 4.20
N LYS A 57 66.21 2.32 5.12
CA LYS A 57 65.40 1.11 5.24
C LYS A 57 63.97 1.43 5.66
N LEU A 58 63.78 2.33 6.63
CA LEU A 58 62.47 2.78 7.06
C LEU A 58 61.72 3.51 5.93
N ALA A 59 62.41 4.37 5.17
CA ALA A 59 61.82 5.10 4.06
C ALA A 59 61.39 4.19 2.89
N LYS A 60 62.13 3.10 2.66
CA LYS A 60 61.84 2.13 1.58
C LYS A 60 60.87 1.03 2.01
N MET A 61 60.57 0.91 3.30
CA MET A 61 59.67 -0.11 3.83
C MET A 61 58.24 0.19 3.38
N LYS A 62 57.59 -0.78 2.71
CA LYS A 62 56.19 -0.67 2.31
C LYS A 62 55.27 -0.92 3.52
N PRO A 63 54.19 -0.14 3.69
CA PRO A 63 53.20 -0.44 4.71
C PRO A 63 52.49 -1.77 4.38
N ASN A 64 52.31 -2.62 5.38
CA ASN A 64 51.61 -3.91 5.23
C ASN A 64 50.08 -3.77 5.33
N VAL A 65 49.59 -2.61 5.76
CA VAL A 65 48.17 -2.32 5.92
C VAL A 65 47.83 -1.08 5.10
N ASP A 66 46.72 -1.15 4.37
CA ASP A 66 46.18 0.03 3.69
C ASP A 66 45.60 0.99 4.72
N ASN A 67 46.21 2.17 4.83
CA ASN A 67 45.77 3.25 5.71
C ASN A 67 45.00 4.34 4.96
N LYS A 68 44.55 4.09 3.72
CA LYS A 68 43.72 5.03 2.98
C LYS A 68 42.34 5.17 3.61
N ALA A 69 41.78 6.37 3.54
CA ALA A 69 40.41 6.61 3.96
C ALA A 69 39.43 5.80 3.07
N PRO A 70 38.41 5.14 3.66
CA PRO A 70 37.38 4.46 2.89
C PRO A 70 36.66 5.41 1.91
N PRO A 71 36.20 4.92 0.74
CA PRO A 71 35.40 5.72 -0.18
C PRO A 71 34.12 6.23 0.47
N LYS A 72 33.76 7.48 0.21
CA LYS A 72 32.45 8.02 0.61
C LYS A 72 31.39 7.54 -0.39
N TYR A 73 30.33 6.94 0.11
CA TYR A 73 29.22 6.51 -0.72
C TYR A 73 28.31 7.68 -1.11
N ASN A 74 27.83 7.69 -2.36
CA ASN A 74 26.98 8.77 -2.89
C ASN A 74 25.70 9.00 -2.08
N HIS A 75 25.11 7.94 -1.50
CA HIS A 75 23.91 8.05 -0.67
C HIS A 75 24.12 8.80 0.66
N LEU A 76 25.37 9.01 1.08
CA LEU A 76 25.72 9.83 2.24
C LEU A 76 25.87 11.32 1.88
N VAL A 77 26.08 11.62 0.60
CA VAL A 77 26.31 12.99 0.10
C VAL A 77 25.04 13.55 -0.53
N VAL A 78 24.27 12.69 -1.21
CA VAL A 78 23.08 13.07 -1.98
C VAL A 78 21.86 12.31 -1.46
N ASN A 79 20.83 13.07 -1.10
CA ASN A 79 19.52 12.51 -0.79
C ASN A 79 18.69 12.40 -2.08
N ALA A 80 18.90 11.31 -2.82
CA ALA A 80 18.23 11.07 -4.10
C ALA A 80 16.70 11.11 -3.99
N LYS A 81 16.13 10.62 -2.88
CA LYS A 81 14.67 10.62 -2.68
C LYS A 81 14.11 12.04 -2.52
N LYS A 82 14.86 12.92 -1.87
CA LYS A 82 14.49 14.32 -1.75
C LYS A 82 14.46 15.00 -3.12
N ALA A 83 15.49 14.79 -3.93
CA ALA A 83 15.55 15.35 -5.29
C ALA A 83 14.39 14.84 -6.16
N GLN A 84 14.09 13.54 -6.11
CA GLN A 84 12.95 12.95 -6.81
C GLN A 84 11.62 13.59 -6.39
N ASN A 85 11.37 13.75 -5.08
CA ASN A 85 10.13 14.34 -4.60
C ASN A 85 9.97 15.81 -5.02
N GLU A 86 11.08 16.55 -5.13
CA GLU A 86 11.09 17.93 -5.62
C GLU A 86 10.74 17.97 -7.11
N GLU A 87 11.30 17.07 -7.92
CA GLU A 87 10.94 16.90 -9.32
C GLU A 87 9.46 16.54 -9.50
N ASP A 88 8.98 15.51 -8.79
CA ASP A 88 7.57 15.08 -8.82
C ASP A 88 6.64 16.26 -8.49
N ARG A 89 6.96 17.06 -7.46
CA ARG A 89 6.18 18.25 -7.08
C ARG A 89 6.19 19.31 -8.18
N LEU A 90 7.32 19.56 -8.83
CA LEU A 90 7.42 20.53 -9.92
C LEU A 90 6.62 20.06 -11.14
N THR A 91 6.71 18.79 -11.51
CA THR A 91 5.94 18.24 -12.64
C THR A 91 4.43 18.35 -12.42
N GLU A 92 3.96 18.14 -11.18
CA GLU A 92 2.55 18.33 -10.81
C GLU A 92 2.14 19.80 -10.94
N ILE A 93 2.94 20.73 -10.41
CA ILE A 93 2.67 22.17 -10.53
C ILE A 93 2.58 22.59 -12.00
N GLU A 94 3.52 22.12 -12.84
CA GLU A 94 3.50 22.41 -14.27
C GLU A 94 2.29 21.81 -14.98
N HIS A 95 1.90 20.59 -14.64
CA HIS A 95 0.69 19.96 -15.17
C HIS A 95 -0.55 20.78 -14.83
N GLN A 96 -0.70 21.18 -13.57
CA GLN A 96 -1.82 22.03 -13.13
C GLN A 96 -1.82 23.40 -13.81
N ASN A 97 -0.64 24.01 -13.99
CA ASN A 97 -0.52 25.28 -14.74
C ASN A 97 -0.94 25.12 -16.20
N ARG A 98 -0.54 24.03 -16.87
CA ARG A 98 -1.00 23.73 -18.25
C ARG A 98 -2.50 23.55 -18.31
N LEU A 99 -3.09 22.82 -17.37
CA LEU A 99 -4.54 22.61 -17.30
C LEU A 99 -5.29 23.93 -17.05
N LEU A 100 -4.78 24.77 -16.16
CA LEU A 100 -5.34 26.10 -15.88
C LEU A 100 -5.31 26.97 -17.13
N LEU A 101 -4.17 27.08 -17.81
CA LEU A 101 -4.03 27.86 -19.04
C LEU A 101 -4.93 27.34 -20.15
N HIS A 102 -5.04 26.02 -20.32
CA HIS A 102 -5.97 25.41 -21.26
C HIS A 102 -7.43 25.78 -20.94
N ASN A 103 -7.83 25.72 -19.67
CA ASN A 103 -9.17 26.08 -19.25
C ASN A 103 -9.45 27.58 -19.45
N LEU A 104 -8.48 28.45 -19.15
CA LEU A 104 -8.58 29.88 -19.40
C LEU A 104 -8.66 30.19 -20.91
N SER A 105 -7.85 29.54 -21.75
CA SER A 105 -7.93 29.65 -23.21
C SER A 105 -9.31 29.24 -23.68
N LYS A 106 -9.82 28.09 -23.23
CA LYS A 106 -11.16 27.60 -23.58
C LYS A 106 -12.26 28.54 -23.13
N ILE A 107 -12.12 29.22 -21.99
CA ILE A 107 -13.07 30.25 -21.53
C ILE A 107 -12.96 31.51 -22.42
N ALA A 108 -11.75 31.95 -22.71
CA ALA A 108 -11.46 33.09 -23.58
C ALA A 108 -11.94 32.84 -25.03
N GLU A 109 -11.86 31.61 -25.53
CA GLU A 109 -12.40 31.19 -26.83
C GLU A 109 -13.94 31.11 -26.81
N ARG A 110 -14.53 30.70 -25.68
CA ARG A 110 -16.00 30.49 -25.56
C ARG A 110 -16.79 31.79 -25.42
N LYS A 111 -16.12 32.91 -25.18
CA LYS A 111 -16.72 34.24 -25.05
C LYS A 111 -15.94 35.15 -25.96
N GLY A 112 -16.59 35.77 -26.95
CA GLY A 112 -16.00 36.86 -27.72
C GLY A 112 -15.43 37.90 -26.76
N VAL A 113 -14.12 37.84 -26.56
CA VAL A 113 -13.31 38.95 -26.06
C VAL A 113 -13.19 39.82 -27.29
N GLU A 114 -13.98 40.88 -27.30
CA GLU A 114 -14.18 41.84 -28.39
C GLU A 114 -15.13 41.39 -29.50
N GLY A 115 -16.41 41.72 -29.33
CA GLY A 115 -17.21 42.21 -30.46
C GLY A 115 -18.03 41.23 -31.29
N GLU A 116 -18.00 39.90 -31.11
CA GLU A 116 -18.82 39.01 -31.94
C GLU A 116 -20.11 38.56 -31.24
N THR A 117 -21.20 39.18 -31.65
CA THR A 117 -22.61 38.90 -31.36
C THR A 117 -22.98 37.45 -31.69
N ARG A 118 -22.82 36.54 -30.73
CA ARG A 118 -23.78 35.43 -30.66
C ARG A 118 -25.14 36.06 -30.38
N ASN A 119 -26.07 35.84 -31.30
CA ASN A 119 -27.45 36.31 -31.35
C ASN A 119 -28.31 35.84 -30.16
N ARG A 120 -27.83 36.04 -28.94
CA ARG A 120 -28.58 35.99 -27.70
C ARG A 120 -28.65 37.42 -27.24
N LYS A 121 -29.84 38.03 -27.33
CA LYS A 121 -30.10 39.30 -26.66
C LYS A 121 -29.60 39.17 -25.23
N SER A 122 -28.57 39.92 -24.87
CA SER A 122 -28.18 40.07 -23.48
C SER A 122 -29.41 40.58 -22.74
N LEU A 123 -29.87 39.84 -21.73
CA LEU A 123 -31.05 40.22 -20.96
C LEU A 123 -30.85 41.65 -20.46
N GLN A 124 -31.83 42.52 -20.71
CA GLN A 124 -31.80 43.86 -20.15
C GLN A 124 -32.02 43.79 -18.63
N PHE A 125 -31.59 44.83 -17.92
CA PHE A 125 -31.80 44.93 -16.47
C PHE A 125 -33.31 44.82 -16.17
N GLY A 126 -33.70 43.79 -15.40
CA GLY A 126 -35.10 43.49 -15.09
C GLY A 126 -35.79 42.48 -16.03
N GLU A 127 -35.12 42.01 -17.07
CA GLU A 127 -35.68 41.02 -18.01
C GLU A 127 -35.40 39.58 -17.53
N ALA A 128 -36.46 38.79 -17.34
CA ALA A 128 -36.32 37.38 -16.99
C ALA A 128 -35.89 36.56 -18.22
N PRO A 129 -35.02 35.53 -18.08
CA PRO A 129 -34.65 34.67 -19.19
C PRO A 129 -35.88 34.09 -19.89
N SER A 130 -36.07 34.36 -21.19
CA SER A 130 -37.24 33.96 -21.97
C SER A 130 -37.29 32.46 -22.32
N GLY A 131 -36.62 31.61 -21.54
CA GLY A 131 -36.50 30.18 -21.81
C GLY A 131 -36.36 29.37 -20.53
N LYS A 132 -36.83 28.13 -20.56
CA LYS A 132 -36.65 27.20 -19.44
C LYS A 132 -35.14 27.04 -19.19
N PRO A 133 -34.62 27.31 -17.99
CA PRO A 133 -33.20 27.11 -17.72
C PRO A 133 -32.90 25.62 -17.93
N LYS A 134 -31.98 25.31 -18.85
CA LYS A 134 -31.44 23.96 -18.97
C LYS A 134 -30.74 23.64 -17.65
N SER A 135 -31.31 22.72 -16.88
CA SER A 135 -30.67 22.24 -15.66
C SER A 135 -29.31 21.66 -16.01
N LEU A 136 -28.26 22.06 -15.29
CA LEU A 136 -26.92 21.49 -15.43
C LEU A 136 -26.93 19.97 -15.18
N ASN A 137 -27.91 19.47 -14.44
CA ASN A 137 -28.07 18.07 -14.07
C ASN A 137 -28.90 17.25 -15.06
N ILE A 138 -29.23 17.81 -16.23
CA ILE A 138 -30.08 17.13 -17.22
C ILE A 138 -29.50 15.79 -17.69
N GLY A 139 -28.17 15.70 -17.84
CA GLY A 139 -27.50 14.46 -18.22
C GLY A 139 -27.57 13.38 -17.14
N SER A 140 -27.29 13.75 -15.88
CA SER A 140 -27.39 12.83 -14.73
C SER A 140 -28.83 12.34 -14.55
N ARG A 141 -29.82 13.25 -14.67
CA ARG A 141 -31.24 12.90 -14.65
C ARG A 141 -31.61 11.93 -15.76
N GLN A 142 -31.10 12.11 -16.98
CA GLN A 142 -31.38 11.20 -18.10
C GLN A 142 -30.80 9.80 -17.87
N LEU A 143 -29.58 9.70 -17.31
CA LEU A 143 -28.98 8.41 -16.99
C LEU A 143 -29.79 7.66 -15.93
N GLU A 144 -30.27 8.36 -14.90
CA GLU A 144 -31.12 7.76 -13.87
C GLU A 144 -32.49 7.35 -14.42
N LEU A 145 -33.11 8.18 -15.27
CA LEU A 145 -34.34 7.81 -15.97
C LEU A 145 -34.16 6.52 -16.80
N ASN A 146 -33.08 6.44 -17.59
CA ASN A 146 -32.78 5.24 -18.38
C ASN A 146 -32.50 4.01 -17.49
N ARG A 147 -31.97 4.20 -16.28
CA ARG A 147 -31.79 3.11 -15.31
C ARG A 147 -33.14 2.63 -14.79
N ILE A 148 -33.98 3.55 -14.33
CA ILE A 148 -35.33 3.26 -13.82
C ILE A 148 -36.17 2.57 -14.90
N GLU A 149 -36.13 3.03 -16.14
CA GLU A 149 -36.85 2.41 -17.26
C GLU A 149 -36.41 0.96 -17.49
N ARG A 150 -35.10 0.69 -17.45
CA ARG A 150 -34.57 -0.69 -17.57
C ARG A 150 -35.04 -1.57 -16.43
N GLU A 151 -34.94 -1.10 -15.18
CA GLU A 151 -35.40 -1.83 -14.00
C GLU A 151 -36.91 -2.11 -14.07
N ASN A 152 -37.71 -1.10 -14.42
CA ASN A 152 -39.16 -1.25 -14.61
C ASN A 152 -39.48 -2.26 -15.71
N SER A 153 -38.76 -2.24 -16.84
CA SER A 153 -38.97 -3.21 -17.92
C SER A 153 -38.65 -4.64 -17.49
N ALA A 154 -37.64 -4.85 -16.64
CA ALA A 154 -37.29 -6.15 -16.11
C ALA A 154 -38.34 -6.67 -15.11
N ILE A 155 -38.84 -5.80 -14.24
CA ILE A 155 -39.93 -6.12 -13.31
C ILE A 155 -41.19 -6.51 -14.09
N LEU A 156 -41.57 -5.73 -15.12
CA LEU A 156 -42.73 -6.02 -15.95
C LEU A 156 -42.61 -7.38 -16.65
N ARG A 157 -41.44 -7.70 -17.22
CA ARG A 157 -41.18 -9.03 -17.81
C ARG A 157 -41.37 -10.13 -16.79
N ARG A 158 -40.80 -10.00 -15.59
CA ARG A 158 -40.99 -10.99 -14.51
C ARG A 158 -42.46 -11.16 -14.14
N ILE A 159 -43.22 -10.08 -13.99
CA ILE A 159 -44.65 -10.15 -13.68
C ILE A 159 -45.41 -10.88 -14.79
N GLN A 160 -45.14 -10.54 -16.06
CA GLN A 160 -45.77 -11.18 -17.20
C GLN A 160 -45.44 -12.68 -17.28
N GLU A 161 -44.18 -13.04 -17.08
CA GLU A 161 -43.74 -14.44 -17.02
C GLU A 161 -44.45 -15.20 -15.90
N GLN A 162 -44.53 -14.62 -14.69
CA GLN A 162 -45.25 -15.23 -13.57
C GLN A 162 -46.75 -15.37 -13.82
N ASN A 163 -47.39 -14.37 -14.44
CA ASN A 163 -48.81 -14.42 -14.77
C ASN A 163 -49.11 -15.43 -15.90
N SER A 164 -48.18 -15.61 -16.84
CA SER A 164 -48.32 -16.58 -17.92
C SER A 164 -48.12 -18.03 -17.45
N ARG A 165 -47.44 -18.22 -16.31
CA ARG A 165 -47.32 -19.53 -15.68
C ARG A 165 -48.68 -19.91 -15.09
N ALA A 166 -49.17 -21.10 -15.44
CA ALA A 166 -50.35 -21.65 -14.79
C ALA A 166 -50.10 -21.74 -13.28
N SER A 167 -50.95 -21.10 -12.48
CA SER A 167 -50.93 -21.29 -11.03
C SER A 167 -51.10 -22.77 -10.74
N GLU A 168 -50.16 -23.38 -10.01
CA GLU A 168 -50.28 -24.76 -9.51
C GLU A 168 -51.50 -24.90 -8.57
N PHE A 169 -51.97 -23.77 -8.03
CA PHE A 169 -53.17 -23.67 -7.21
C PHE A 169 -54.35 -23.16 -8.04
N SER A 170 -55.27 -24.07 -8.38
CA SER A 170 -56.55 -23.75 -9.02
C SER A 170 -57.68 -24.24 -8.12
N VAL A 171 -58.51 -23.31 -7.64
CA VAL A 171 -59.67 -23.61 -6.77
C VAL A 171 -60.61 -24.60 -7.46
N ARG A 172 -60.80 -24.45 -8.78
CA ARG A 172 -61.66 -25.35 -9.55
C ARG A 172 -61.12 -26.79 -9.56
N LYS A 173 -59.81 -26.95 -9.78
CA LYS A 173 -59.16 -28.28 -9.74
C LYS A 173 -59.25 -28.90 -8.34
N MET A 174 -59.05 -28.09 -7.31
CA MET A 174 -59.12 -28.54 -5.92
C MET A 174 -60.53 -28.99 -5.52
N GLU A 175 -61.57 -28.33 -6.04
CA GLU A 175 -62.97 -28.74 -5.86
C GLU A 175 -63.28 -30.04 -6.59
N GLU A 176 -62.79 -30.20 -7.82
CA GLU A 176 -62.89 -31.45 -8.59
C GLU A 176 -62.23 -32.63 -7.83
N ASP A 177 -60.97 -32.46 -7.39
CA ASP A 177 -60.23 -33.48 -6.61
C ASP A 177 -60.94 -33.81 -5.26
N TRP A 178 -61.56 -32.81 -4.63
CA TRP A 178 -62.33 -32.98 -3.40
C TRP A 178 -63.61 -33.79 -3.62
N GLN A 179 -64.35 -33.52 -4.70
CA GLN A 179 -65.56 -34.28 -5.06
C GLN A 179 -65.25 -35.74 -5.38
N ASP A 180 -64.14 -36.01 -6.07
CA ASP A 180 -63.64 -37.37 -6.30
C ASP A 180 -63.33 -38.08 -4.99
N THR A 181 -62.65 -37.39 -4.07
CA THR A 181 -62.33 -37.91 -2.73
C THR A 181 -63.59 -38.24 -1.93
N ILE A 182 -64.62 -37.39 -1.98
CA ILE A 182 -65.92 -37.65 -1.35
C ILE A 182 -66.57 -38.90 -1.96
N SER A 183 -66.54 -39.02 -3.28
CA SER A 183 -67.13 -40.15 -4.00
C SER A 183 -66.44 -41.46 -3.63
N HIS A 184 -65.11 -41.48 -3.58
CA HIS A 184 -64.32 -42.63 -3.14
C HIS A 184 -64.62 -42.99 -1.68
N ARG A 185 -64.72 -41.99 -0.79
CA ARG A 185 -65.08 -42.20 0.61
C ARG A 185 -66.47 -42.82 0.75
N LYS A 186 -67.45 -42.35 -0.04
CA LYS A 186 -68.81 -42.88 -0.04
C LYS A 186 -68.83 -44.34 -0.48
N LEU A 187 -68.10 -44.68 -1.55
CA LEU A 187 -67.95 -46.06 -2.03
C LEU A 187 -67.25 -46.96 -1.00
N ALA A 188 -66.17 -46.48 -0.37
CA ALA A 188 -65.47 -47.22 0.68
C ALA A 188 -66.35 -47.45 1.92
N SER A 189 -67.19 -46.47 2.29
CA SER A 189 -68.11 -46.59 3.42
C SER A 189 -69.33 -47.48 3.15
N GLN A 190 -69.60 -47.83 1.89
CA GLN A 190 -70.71 -48.72 1.51
C GLN A 190 -70.37 -50.20 1.68
N TRP A 191 -69.10 -50.54 1.94
CA TRP A 191 -68.73 -51.89 2.32
C TRP A 191 -68.89 -52.04 3.83
N PRO A 192 -69.89 -52.79 4.34
CA PRO A 192 -69.84 -53.19 5.73
C PRO A 192 -68.63 -54.12 5.84
N GLY A 193 -67.64 -53.73 6.64
CA GLY A 193 -66.61 -54.66 7.09
C GLY A 193 -67.29 -55.94 7.58
N ASP A 194 -66.67 -57.08 7.31
CA ASP A 194 -67.14 -58.43 7.68
C ASP A 194 -67.18 -58.57 9.21
N GLU A 195 -68.13 -57.87 9.84
CA GLU A 195 -68.43 -57.91 11.27
C GLU A 195 -69.49 -59.00 11.45
N GLY A 196 -69.04 -60.26 11.51
CA GLY A 196 -69.77 -61.32 12.18
C GLY A 196 -70.61 -62.27 11.32
N LYS A 197 -69.99 -63.05 10.42
CA LYS A 197 -70.59 -64.34 10.04
C LYS A 197 -70.16 -65.45 11.02
N PRO A 198 -71.10 -66.09 11.76
CA PRO A 198 -70.78 -67.28 12.55
C PRO A 198 -70.32 -68.41 11.63
N GLN A 199 -69.23 -69.08 11.99
CA GLN A 199 -68.68 -70.23 11.27
C GLN A 199 -69.72 -71.37 11.22
N PRO A 200 -69.95 -72.04 10.07
CA PRO A 200 -70.89 -73.15 9.99
C PRO A 200 -70.37 -74.35 10.80
N GLU A 201 -71.25 -74.88 11.66
CA GLU A 201 -71.00 -76.07 12.48
C GLU A 201 -70.64 -77.28 11.60
N LYS A 202 -69.55 -77.96 11.94
CA LYS A 202 -69.13 -79.20 11.28
C LYS A 202 -70.06 -80.35 11.74
N PRO A 203 -70.63 -81.15 10.82
CA PRO A 203 -71.47 -82.28 11.21
C PRO A 203 -70.65 -83.34 11.95
N SER A 204 -71.18 -83.77 13.11
CA SER A 204 -70.65 -84.85 13.94
C SER A 204 -70.73 -86.18 13.20
N PRO A 205 -69.69 -87.04 13.25
CA PRO A 205 -69.75 -88.37 12.66
C PRO A 205 -70.66 -89.29 13.47
N GLU A 206 -71.49 -90.06 12.76
CA GLU A 206 -72.41 -91.08 13.28
C GLU A 206 -71.66 -92.25 13.93
N ALA A 207 -72.07 -92.61 15.16
CA ALA A 207 -72.18 -93.98 15.68
C ALA A 207 -73.06 -93.97 16.95
#